data_AF-A0A068EPK8-F1
#
_entry.id   AF-A0A068EPK8-F1
#
_cell.length_a   1.000
_cell.length_b   1.000
_cell.length_c   1.000
_cell.angle_alpha   90.00
_cell.angle_beta   90.00
_cell.angle_gamma   90.00
#
_symmetry.space_group_name_H-M   'P 1'
#
loop_
_entity.id
_entity.type
_entity.pdbx_description
1 polymer ?
#
loop_
_entity_poly.entity_id
_entity_poly.type
_entity_poly.pdbx_seq_one_letter_code
_entity_poly.pdbx_strand_id
1 'polypeptide(L)'
;VKVVVVGNPANTNCLIASKSAPSIPKENFSCLTRLDHNRAKSQIALKLGVTANDVKNVIIWGNHSSTQYPDVNHAKVNVKGKEFGVYDAI
;
A
#
# COMPACT_ATOMS: atom_id res chain seq x y z
N VAL A 1 -18.25 4.45 -13.66
CA VAL A 1 -17.56 3.15 -13.43
C VAL A 1 -16.27 3.40 -12.68
N LYS A 2 -15.88 2.53 -11.74
CA LYS A 2 -14.57 2.52 -11.07
C LYS A 2 -13.89 1.18 -11.36
N VAL A 3 -12.61 1.18 -11.70
CA VAL A 3 -11.86 0.01 -12.18
C VAL A 3 -10.66 -0.23 -11.26
N VAL A 4 -10.50 -1.48 -10.82
CA VAL A 4 -9.34 -1.94 -10.04
C VAL A 4 -8.66 -3.06 -10.81
N VAL A 5 -7.43 -2.83 -11.24
CA VAL A 5 -6.62 -3.82 -11.97
C VAL A 5 -5.79 -4.63 -10.99
N VAL A 6 -5.99 -5.95 -11.00
CA VAL A 6 -5.27 -6.92 -10.16
C VAL A 6 -4.31 -7.78 -10.99
N GLY A 7 -4.65 -8.07 -12.24
CA GLY A 7 -3.84 -8.91 -13.12
C GLY A 7 -2.48 -8.30 -13.44
N ASN A 8 -1.41 -9.07 -13.24
CA ASN A 8 -0.05 -8.60 -13.44
C ASN A 8 0.34 -8.47 -14.93
N PRO A 9 1.24 -7.51 -15.27
CA PRO A 9 1.81 -6.46 -14.42
C PRO A 9 0.81 -5.32 -14.13
N ALA A 10 0.35 -5.19 -12.88
CA ALA A 10 -0.89 -4.47 -12.56
C ALA A 10 -0.86 -2.97 -12.92
N ASN A 11 0.24 -2.27 -12.62
CA ASN A 11 0.38 -0.84 -12.92
C ASN A 11 0.35 -0.59 -14.45
N THR A 12 1.08 -1.38 -15.22
CA THR A 12 1.13 -1.27 -16.69
C THR A 12 -0.21 -1.64 -17.32
N ASN A 13 -0.83 -2.73 -16.87
CA ASN A 13 -2.17 -3.12 -17.33
C ASN A 13 -3.22 -2.04 -17.03
N CYS A 14 -3.11 -1.37 -15.88
CA CYS A 14 -3.97 -0.24 -15.52
C CYS A 14 -3.77 0.96 -16.45
N LEU A 15 -2.52 1.28 -16.80
CA LEU A 15 -2.22 2.33 -17.78
C LEU A 15 -2.81 2.00 -19.16
N ILE A 16 -2.62 0.77 -19.64
CA ILE A 16 -3.17 0.29 -20.91
C ILE A 16 -4.70 0.41 -20.90
N ALA A 17 -5.37 -0.12 -19.87
CA ALA A 17 -6.82 -0.05 -19.74
C ALA A 17 -7.34 1.41 -19.76
N SER A 18 -6.65 2.32 -19.05
CA SER A 18 -7.02 3.75 -19.03
C SER A 18 -6.84 4.44 -20.39
N LYS A 19 -5.87 3.99 -21.20
CA LYS A 19 -5.61 4.51 -22.56
C LYS A 19 -6.62 3.97 -23.57
N SER A 20 -7.04 2.72 -23.41
CA SER A 20 -7.98 2.03 -24.31
C SER A 20 -9.44 2.37 -24.05
N ALA A 21 -9.77 3.03 -22.94
CA ALA A 21 -11.14 3.42 -22.57
C ALA A 21 -11.28 4.95 -22.38
N PRO A 22 -11.14 5.75 -23.45
CA PRO A 22 -11.09 7.21 -23.36
C PRO A 22 -12.38 7.88 -22.85
N SER A 23 -13.52 7.18 -22.88
CA SER A 23 -14.79 7.67 -22.34
C SER A 23 -14.88 7.60 -20.81
N ILE A 24 -13.95 6.92 -20.14
CA ILE A 24 -13.92 6.76 -18.68
C ILE A 24 -12.83 7.70 -18.12
N PRO A 25 -13.14 8.54 -17.12
CA PRO A 25 -12.14 9.38 -16.47
C PRO A 25 -10.94 8.57 -15.95
N LYS A 26 -9.72 9.05 -16.15
CA LYS A 26 -8.47 8.31 -15.84
C LYS A 26 -8.33 8.02 -14.35
N GLU A 27 -8.81 8.91 -13.50
CA GLU A 27 -8.87 8.79 -12.04
C GLU A 27 -9.78 7.65 -11.54
N ASN A 28 -10.58 7.05 -12.44
CA ASN A 28 -11.36 5.87 -12.11
C ASN A 28 -10.57 4.57 -12.25
N PHE A 29 -9.36 4.60 -12.80
CA PHE A 29 -8.49 3.44 -12.95
C PHE A 29 -7.45 3.43 -11.84
N SER A 30 -7.42 2.32 -11.10
CA SER A 30 -6.42 2.07 -10.06
C SER A 30 -5.85 0.66 -10.22
N CYS A 31 -4.62 0.46 -9.75
CA CYS A 31 -3.98 -0.85 -9.68
C CYS A 31 -3.81 -1.26 -8.22
N LEU A 32 -3.84 -2.57 -7.95
CA LEU A 32 -3.86 -3.09 -6.59
C LEU A 32 -2.45 -3.26 -6.00
N THR A 33 -1.99 -2.28 -5.20
CA THR A 33 -0.83 -2.43 -4.29
C THR A 33 -1.25 -2.72 -2.84
N ARG A 34 -2.56 -2.93 -2.61
CA ARG A 34 -3.13 -3.10 -1.26
C ARG A 34 -2.66 -4.38 -0.58
N LEU A 35 -2.37 -5.44 -1.33
CA LEU A 35 -1.82 -6.68 -0.77
C LEU A 35 -0.42 -6.45 -0.19
N ASP A 36 0.44 -5.74 -0.92
CA ASP A 36 1.77 -5.36 -0.44
C ASP A 36 1.69 -4.47 0.80
N HIS A 37 0.79 -3.49 0.79
CA HIS A 37 0.53 -2.63 1.94
C HIS A 37 0.14 -3.46 3.19
N ASN A 38 -0.77 -4.42 3.02
CA ASN A 38 -1.21 -5.28 4.12
C ASN A 38 -0.05 -6.18 4.62
N ARG A 39 0.82 -6.66 3.73
CA ARG A 39 2.04 -7.41 4.11
C ARG A 39 3.00 -6.55 4.91
N ALA A 40 3.32 -5.34 4.44
CA ALA A 40 4.20 -4.40 5.15
C ALA A 40 3.64 -4.06 6.54
N LYS A 41 2.33 -3.77 6.62
CA LYS A 41 1.61 -3.53 7.87
C LYS A 41 1.71 -4.71 8.84
N SER A 42 1.55 -5.94 8.34
CA SER A 42 1.71 -7.16 9.15
C SER A 42 3.15 -7.36 9.65
N GLN A 43 4.15 -7.07 8.81
CA GLN A 43 5.57 -7.24 9.19
C GLN A 43 5.99 -6.25 10.28
N ILE A 44 5.53 -4.99 10.20
CA ILE A 44 5.75 -3.99 11.25
C ILE A 44 5.12 -4.45 12.57
N ALA A 45 3.86 -4.90 12.53
CA ALA A 45 3.14 -5.35 13.71
C ALA A 45 3.83 -6.54 14.39
N LEU A 46 4.26 -7.54 13.60
CA LEU A 46 5.04 -8.68 14.08
C LEU A 46 6.36 -8.25 14.73
N LYS A 47 7.08 -7.31 14.11
CA LYS A 47 8.37 -6.82 14.64
C LYS A 47 8.22 -6.12 16.00
N LEU A 48 7.11 -5.43 16.22
CA LEU A 48 6.84 -4.63 17.41
C LEU A 48 5.98 -5.36 18.47
N GLY A 49 5.53 -6.59 18.19
CA GLY A 49 4.70 -7.36 19.12
C GLY A 49 3.30 -6.76 19.33
N VAL A 50 2.77 -6.06 18.33
CA VAL A 50 1.42 -5.45 18.35
C VAL A 50 0.53 -6.09 17.28
N THR A 51 -0.75 -5.72 17.24
CA THR A 51 -1.65 -6.20 16.18
C THR A 51 -1.48 -5.35 14.92
N ALA A 52 -1.86 -5.89 13.76
CA ALA A 52 -1.89 -5.08 12.54
C ALA A 52 -2.80 -3.84 12.73
N ASN A 53 -3.88 -3.91 13.50
CA ASN A 53 -4.77 -2.76 13.71
C ASN A 53 -4.07 -1.56 14.36
N ASP A 54 -2.99 -1.79 15.10
CA ASP A 54 -2.20 -0.75 15.77
C ASP A 54 -1.28 0.00 14.82
N VAL A 55 -1.07 -0.49 13.59
CA VAL A 55 -0.19 0.11 12.58
C VAL A 55 -1.00 0.91 11.56
N LYS A 56 -0.61 2.17 11.33
CA LYS A 56 -1.26 3.07 10.35
C LYS A 56 -0.23 3.86 9.53
N ASN A 57 -0.70 4.56 8.50
CA ASN A 57 0.12 5.39 7.61
C ASN A 57 1.25 4.65 6.88
N VAL A 58 1.10 3.35 6.65
CA VAL A 58 2.02 2.60 5.78
C VAL A 58 1.77 3.01 4.33
N ILE A 59 2.84 3.25 3.57
CA ILE A 59 2.75 3.63 2.15
C ILE A 59 3.56 2.62 1.32
N ILE A 60 3.01 2.21 0.19
CA ILE A 60 3.76 1.45 -0.83
C ILE A 60 3.97 2.37 -2.02
N TRP A 61 5.22 2.67 -2.32
CA TRP A 61 5.60 3.47 -3.47
C TRP A 61 6.04 2.59 -4.65
N GLY A 62 5.80 3.09 -5.86
CA GLY A 62 6.30 2.49 -7.10
C GLY A 62 5.38 1.43 -7.70
N ASN A 63 6.01 0.39 -8.26
CA ASN A 63 5.34 -0.65 -9.05
C ASN A 63 4.94 -1.85 -8.18
N HIS A 64 3.85 -2.55 -8.50
CA HIS A 64 3.56 -3.87 -7.94
C HIS A 64 4.53 -4.91 -8.51
N SER A 65 5.75 -4.93 -7.96
CA SER A 65 6.86 -5.79 -8.35
C SER A 65 7.87 -5.91 -7.20
N SER A 66 9.04 -6.49 -7.47
CA SER A 66 10.18 -6.52 -6.54
C SER A 66 10.84 -5.15 -6.32
N THR A 67 10.53 -4.15 -7.14
CA THR A 67 11.07 -2.77 -7.00
C THR A 67 10.13 -1.85 -6.21
N GLN A 68 9.08 -2.40 -5.58
CA GLN A 68 8.24 -1.64 -4.66
C GLN A 68 9.06 -1.10 -3.49
N TYR A 69 8.65 0.04 -2.95
CA TYR A 69 9.25 0.61 -1.74
C TYR A 69 8.21 0.70 -0.61
N PRO A 70 8.24 -0.23 0.37
CA PRO A 70 7.45 -0.14 1.59
C PRO A 70 8.03 0.93 2.51
N ASP A 71 7.35 2.08 2.56
CA ASP A 71 7.78 3.23 3.35
C ASP A 71 7.25 3.10 4.78
N VAL A 72 8.18 2.87 5.70
CA VAL A 72 7.93 2.79 7.13
C VAL A 72 8.30 4.09 7.87
N ASN A 73 8.91 5.07 7.18
CA ASN A 73 9.27 6.36 7.80
C ASN A 73 8.03 7.17 8.18
N HIS A 74 6.98 7.09 7.35
CA HIS A 74 5.70 7.76 7.61
C HIS A 74 4.72 6.90 8.41
N ALA A 75 5.04 5.62 8.59
CA ALA A 75 4.20 4.70 9.32
C ALA A 75 4.22 5.03 10.82
N LYS A 76 3.07 4.86 11.47
CA LYS A 76 2.89 5.07 12.89
C LYS A 76 2.34 3.81 13.55
N VAL A 77 2.65 3.63 14.82
CA VAL A 77 2.22 2.48 15.62
C VAL A 77 1.66 2.93 16.95
N ASN A 78 0.55 2.32 17.36
CA ASN A 78 0.00 2.45 18.70
C ASN A 78 0.61 1.37 19.61
N VAL A 79 1.33 1.78 20.66
CA VAL A 79 1.83 0.89 21.70
C VAL A 79 1.17 1.31 23.01
N LYS A 80 0.26 0.47 23.50
CA LYS A 80 -0.46 0.67 24.78
C LYS A 80 -1.13 2.06 24.90
N GLY A 81 -1.78 2.50 23.82
CA GLY A 81 -2.52 3.78 23.79
C GLY A 81 -1.68 5.00 23.43
N LYS A 82 -0.37 4.86 23.24
CA LYS A 82 0.52 5.94 22.78
C LYS A 82 0.97 5.70 21.35
N GLU A 83 1.03 6.77 20.57
CA GLU A 83 1.41 6.73 19.15
C GLU A 83 2.87 7.12 18.96
N PHE A 84 3.60 6.31 18.19
CA PHE A 84 5.01 6.52 17.86
C PHE A 84 5.23 6.42 16.35
N GLY A 85 6.30 7.04 15.84
CA GLY A 85 6.84 6.67 14.54
C GLY A 85 7.34 5.23 14.59
N VAL A 86 7.19 4.47 13.49
CA VAL A 86 7.60 3.05 13.49
C VAL A 86 9.10 2.91 13.77
N TYR A 87 9.95 3.79 13.26
CA TYR A 87 11.39 3.77 13.56
C TYR A 87 11.70 4.03 15.03
N ASP A 88 10.96 4.93 15.68
CA ASP A 88 11.17 5.29 17.09
C ASP A 88 10.68 4.20 18.06
N ALA A 89 9.86 3.26 17.57
CA ALA A 89 9.23 2.21 18.35
C ALA A 89 9.99 0.87 18.34
N ILE A 90 11.06 0.75 17.53
CA ILE A 90 11.94 -0.44 17.49
C ILE A 90 12.96 -0.34 18.63
#